data_AF-A0A2T2NLU3-F1
#
_entry.id   AF-A0A2T2NLU3-F1
#
_cell.length_a   1.000
_cell.length_b   1.000
_cell.length_c   1.000
_cell.angle_alpha   90.00
_cell.angle_beta   90.00
_cell.angle_gamma   90.00
#
_symmetry.space_group_name_H-M   'P 1'
#
loop_
_entity.id
_entity.type
_entity.pdbx_description
1 polymer ?
#
loop_
_entity_poly.entity_id
_entity_poly.type
_entity_poly.pdbx_seq_one_letter_code
_entity_poly.pdbx_strand_id
1 'polypeptide(L)'
;MIIFTFFTLLPILCKASAVDTKRAQPENPGCPAPQVPIGTPSVSAPNSTPAKPSAQPPVPAGQFATVSPKQFKALSVKSSTTTIKNSCGYSLFVQSVGGEGCPPSQNIEIKPGSTYEEKLRECKSGGISLKVSKSMGAHPVVQVEYTHFTDPKNLWLSYDLSLIDCLKGGQGDFPGEDAADCVGHESGLQMGSGPGCPVFSCLGGEICNATTYWTKEFNYQPNAPVGGCSSPNGIAAEFCAGLNK
;
A
#
# COMPACT_ATOMS: atom_id res chain seq x y z
N MET A 1 14.68 41.08 -5.69
CA MET A 1 13.85 41.93 -4.81
C MET A 1 12.56 41.18 -4.56
N ILE A 2 12.48 40.46 -3.43
CA ILE A 2 11.42 39.50 -3.13
C ILE A 2 10.44 40.20 -2.18
N ILE A 3 9.19 40.36 -2.62
CA ILE A 3 8.10 40.91 -1.83
C ILE A 3 7.42 39.73 -1.13
N PHE A 4 7.54 39.66 0.19
CA PHE A 4 6.76 38.77 1.04
C PHE A 4 5.41 39.43 1.34
N THR A 5 4.33 38.84 0.83
CA THR A 5 2.97 39.24 1.20
C THR A 5 2.47 38.33 2.32
N PHE A 6 2.26 38.91 3.50
CA PHE A 6 1.63 38.28 4.66
C PHE A 6 0.16 37.96 4.36
N PHE A 7 -0.25 36.71 4.53
CA PHE A 7 -1.66 36.33 4.65
C PHE A 7 -2.00 36.19 6.14
N THR A 8 -2.97 36.99 6.58
CA THR A 8 -3.60 36.93 7.89
C THR A 8 -4.56 35.74 7.96
N LEU A 9 -4.36 34.84 8.93
CA LEU A 9 -5.35 33.82 9.27
C LEU A 9 -6.50 34.45 10.07
N LEU A 10 -7.73 34.31 9.57
CA LEU A 10 -8.95 34.45 10.37
C LEU A 10 -9.23 33.12 11.09
N PRO A 11 -9.50 33.09 12.41
CA PRO A 11 -9.96 31.89 13.07
C PRO A 11 -11.44 31.63 12.76
N ILE A 12 -11.72 30.46 12.18
CA ILE A 12 -13.08 29.92 12.02
C ILE A 12 -13.56 29.44 13.39
N LEU A 13 -14.56 30.13 13.92
CA LEU A 13 -15.23 29.83 15.17
C LEU A 13 -16.19 28.64 14.96
N CYS A 14 -15.78 27.42 15.31
CA CYS A 14 -16.70 26.29 15.42
C CYS A 14 -17.52 26.41 16.71
N LYS A 15 -18.83 26.69 16.57
CA LYS A 15 -19.80 26.57 17.66
C LYS A 15 -20.05 25.09 17.94
N ALA A 16 -19.69 24.63 19.14
CA ALA A 16 -20.15 23.36 19.66
C ALA A 16 -21.62 23.49 20.09
N SER A 17 -22.52 22.75 19.44
CA SER A 17 -23.86 22.52 19.97
C SER A 17 -23.82 21.32 20.91
N ALA A 18 -24.16 21.56 22.18
CA ALA A 18 -24.41 20.52 23.16
C ALA A 18 -25.63 19.69 22.75
N VAL A 19 -25.45 18.38 22.62
CA VAL A 19 -26.55 17.42 22.47
C VAL A 19 -26.92 16.90 23.86
N ASP A 20 -28.20 17.06 24.16
CA ASP A 20 -28.87 16.75 25.41
C ASP A 20 -28.94 15.24 25.67
N THR A 21 -28.35 14.81 26.79
CA THR A 21 -28.33 13.42 27.27
C THR A 21 -29.55 13.17 28.16
N LYS A 22 -30.67 12.72 27.59
CA LYS A 22 -31.69 11.94 28.32
C LYS A 22 -32.41 10.96 27.40
N ARG A 23 -32.04 9.67 27.46
CA ARG A 23 -32.95 8.60 27.07
C ARG A 23 -32.90 7.48 28.10
N ALA A 24 -34.06 7.25 28.72
CA ALA A 24 -34.31 6.18 29.68
C ALA A 24 -34.24 4.81 28.99
N GLN A 25 -33.62 3.83 29.66
CA GLN A 25 -33.70 2.42 29.31
C GLN A 25 -35.03 1.83 29.80
N PRO A 26 -35.79 1.10 28.97
CA PRO A 26 -36.82 0.20 29.46
C PRO A 26 -36.18 -1.09 29.99
N GLU A 27 -36.61 -1.49 31.18
CA GLU A 27 -36.31 -2.79 31.79
C GLU A 27 -36.94 -3.91 30.93
N ASN A 28 -36.13 -4.93 30.60
CA ASN A 28 -36.53 -6.06 29.78
C ASN A 28 -36.71 -7.29 30.69
N PRO A 29 -37.91 -7.90 30.79
CA PRO A 29 -38.13 -9.08 31.63
C PRO A 29 -37.49 -10.32 31.00
N GLY A 30 -36.83 -11.11 31.84
CA GLY A 30 -35.99 -12.24 31.45
C GLY A 30 -36.74 -13.39 30.78
N CYS A 31 -36.09 -13.98 29.78
CA CYS A 31 -36.37 -15.33 29.31
C CYS A 31 -35.43 -16.33 30.02
N PRO A 32 -35.93 -17.48 30.52
CA PRO A 32 -35.07 -18.54 31.04
C PRO A 32 -34.34 -19.26 29.91
N ALA A 33 -33.03 -19.46 30.08
CA ALA A 33 -32.18 -20.20 29.16
C ALA A 33 -32.39 -21.72 29.30
N PRO A 34 -32.39 -22.50 28.19
CA PRO A 34 -32.31 -23.95 28.25
C PRO A 34 -30.91 -24.42 28.69
N GLN A 35 -30.86 -25.30 29.69
CA GLN A 35 -29.63 -25.99 30.08
C GLN A 35 -29.29 -27.08 29.05
N VAL A 36 -28.15 -26.92 28.38
CA VAL A 36 -27.57 -27.95 27.49
C VAL A 36 -26.52 -28.74 28.28
N PRO A 37 -26.53 -30.08 28.22
CA PRO A 37 -25.55 -30.91 28.94
C PRO A 37 -24.14 -30.77 28.35
N ILE A 38 -23.18 -30.52 29.24
CA ILE A 38 -21.75 -30.43 28.97
C ILE A 38 -21.20 -31.86 28.81
N GLY A 39 -20.82 -32.21 27.59
CA GLY A 39 -19.98 -33.36 27.28
C GLY A 39 -18.84 -32.91 26.38
N THR A 40 -17.67 -32.65 26.95
CA THR A 40 -16.44 -32.30 26.22
C THR A 40 -15.57 -33.54 26.03
N PRO A 41 -15.27 -33.98 24.79
CA PRO A 41 -14.13 -34.83 24.52
C PRO A 41 -12.86 -33.97 24.53
N SER A 42 -11.91 -34.35 25.39
CA SER A 42 -10.55 -33.78 25.43
C SER A 42 -9.78 -34.25 24.19
N VAL A 43 -9.60 -33.36 23.22
CA VAL A 43 -8.69 -33.57 22.08
C VAL A 43 -7.44 -32.74 22.34
N SER A 44 -6.33 -33.43 22.57
CA SER A 44 -5.01 -32.82 22.76
C SER A 44 -4.60 -32.08 21.48
N ALA A 45 -4.54 -30.75 21.53
CA ALA A 45 -4.04 -29.94 20.43
C ALA A 45 -2.51 -30.11 20.30
N PRO A 46 -1.97 -30.28 19.07
CA PRO A 46 -0.53 -30.28 18.85
C PRO A 46 0.04 -28.90 19.16
N ASN A 47 1.01 -28.89 20.07
CA ASN A 47 1.72 -27.72 20.55
C ASN A 47 2.75 -27.27 19.49
N SER A 48 2.30 -26.64 18.40
CA SER A 48 3.19 -26.03 17.43
C SER A 48 3.46 -24.59 17.83
N THR A 49 4.60 -24.35 18.48
CA THR A 49 5.10 -23.00 18.76
C THR A 49 5.33 -22.28 17.42
N PRO A 50 4.67 -21.13 17.16
CA PRO A 50 4.95 -20.34 15.96
C PRO A 50 6.43 -19.94 15.95
N ALA A 51 7.12 -20.24 14.87
CA ALA A 51 8.50 -19.81 14.67
C ALA A 51 8.54 -18.28 14.73
N LYS A 52 9.37 -17.73 15.62
CA LYS A 52 9.60 -16.29 15.74
C LYS A 52 10.02 -15.74 14.37
N PRO A 53 9.37 -14.69 13.84
CA PRO A 53 9.80 -14.04 12.61
C PRO A 53 11.27 -13.65 12.72
N SER A 54 12.09 -14.19 11.81
CA SER A 54 13.50 -13.83 11.73
C SER A 54 13.58 -12.39 11.23
N ALA A 55 13.96 -11.45 12.10
CA ALA A 55 14.26 -10.09 11.68
C ALA A 55 15.34 -10.14 10.58
N GLN A 56 15.00 -9.68 9.37
CA GLN A 56 16.00 -9.55 8.32
C GLN A 56 17.02 -8.48 8.74
N PRO A 57 18.32 -8.73 8.57
CA PRO A 57 19.32 -7.69 8.78
C PRO A 57 19.05 -6.50 7.86
N PRO A 58 19.34 -5.26 8.30
CA PRO A 58 19.12 -4.07 7.50
C PRO A 58 19.87 -4.19 6.17
N VAL A 59 19.17 -3.94 5.06
CA VAL A 59 19.77 -3.91 3.72
C VAL A 59 20.76 -2.74 3.67
N PRO A 60 22.02 -2.96 3.24
CA PRO A 60 22.99 -1.88 3.08
C PRO A 60 22.44 -0.76 2.20
N ALA A 61 22.74 0.47 2.58
CA ALA A 61 22.33 1.67 1.85
C ALA A 61 22.65 1.57 0.35
N GLY A 62 21.63 1.70 -0.50
CA GLY A 62 21.81 1.86 -1.95
C GLY A 62 22.00 0.58 -2.77
N GLN A 63 21.68 -0.61 -2.24
CA GLN A 63 21.72 -1.85 -3.02
C GLN A 63 20.34 -2.52 -3.10
N PHE A 64 19.41 -1.88 -3.81
CA PHE A 64 18.22 -2.58 -4.27
C PHE A 64 18.57 -3.52 -5.42
N ALA A 65 17.89 -4.66 -5.49
CA ALA A 65 17.98 -5.52 -6.66
C ALA A 65 17.57 -4.72 -7.91
N THR A 66 18.17 -5.00 -9.06
CA THR A 66 17.82 -4.34 -10.34
C THR A 66 17.07 -5.28 -11.29
N VAL A 67 16.75 -6.48 -10.80
CA VAL A 67 16.04 -7.53 -11.53
C VAL A 67 15.04 -8.19 -10.59
N SER A 68 13.92 -8.65 -11.13
CA SER A 68 12.96 -9.47 -10.37
C SER A 68 13.65 -10.71 -9.79
N PRO A 69 13.36 -11.09 -8.53
CA PRO A 69 13.84 -12.35 -7.98
C PRO A 69 13.36 -13.54 -8.82
N LYS A 70 14.10 -14.66 -8.79
CA LYS A 70 13.79 -15.88 -9.55
C LYS A 70 12.40 -16.46 -9.26
N GLN A 71 11.83 -16.13 -8.11
CA GLN A 71 10.51 -16.56 -7.68
C GLN A 71 9.37 -15.87 -8.44
N PHE A 72 9.67 -14.75 -9.13
CA PHE A 72 8.72 -13.95 -9.87
C PHE A 72 9.09 -13.88 -11.35
N LYS A 73 8.08 -13.77 -12.20
CA LYS A 73 8.28 -13.40 -13.60
C LYS A 73 8.86 -11.98 -13.68
N ALA A 74 9.77 -11.75 -14.62
CA ALA A 74 10.31 -10.42 -14.88
C ALA A 74 9.20 -9.42 -15.24
N LEU A 75 9.27 -8.23 -14.66
CA LEU A 75 8.34 -7.13 -14.94
C LEU A 75 8.42 -6.68 -16.41
N SER A 76 7.26 -6.47 -17.03
CA SER A 76 7.15 -5.91 -18.38
C SER A 76 6.95 -4.40 -18.32
N VAL A 77 8.05 -3.65 -18.14
CA VAL A 77 8.00 -2.18 -18.05
C VAL A 77 7.79 -1.54 -19.43
N LYS A 78 6.80 -0.67 -19.54
CA LYS A 78 6.53 0.14 -20.74
C LYS A 78 7.00 1.57 -20.52
N SER A 79 7.69 2.15 -21.51
CA SER A 79 8.18 3.53 -21.43
C SER A 79 7.03 4.53 -21.18
N SER A 80 7.30 5.53 -20.34
CA SER A 80 6.35 6.62 -20.00
C SER A 80 4.96 6.15 -19.52
N THR A 81 4.88 4.93 -18.96
CA THR A 81 3.62 4.28 -18.57
C THR A 81 3.74 3.76 -17.14
N THR A 82 2.66 3.87 -16.37
CA THR A 82 2.46 3.09 -15.14
C THR A 82 1.58 1.89 -15.46
N THR A 83 2.06 0.71 -15.13
CA THR A 83 1.42 -0.57 -15.43
C THR A 83 1.14 -1.33 -14.13
N ILE A 84 -0.10 -1.79 -13.94
CA ILE A 84 -0.48 -2.72 -12.86
C ILE A 84 -0.96 -4.02 -13.48
N LYS A 85 -0.24 -5.11 -13.21
CA LYS A 85 -0.64 -6.47 -13.57
C LYS A 85 -1.39 -7.12 -12.41
N ASN A 86 -2.60 -7.59 -12.70
CA ASN A 86 -3.35 -8.44 -11.78
C ASN A 86 -3.08 -9.92 -12.09
N SER A 87 -2.24 -10.58 -11.30
CA SER A 87 -2.03 -12.04 -11.38
C SER A 87 -2.83 -12.80 -10.33
N CYS A 88 -3.68 -12.12 -9.56
CA CYS A 88 -4.57 -12.72 -8.59
C CYS A 88 -5.75 -13.44 -9.28
N GLY A 89 -6.34 -14.41 -8.56
CA GLY A 89 -7.56 -15.10 -8.99
C GLY A 89 -8.86 -14.29 -8.80
N TYR A 90 -8.75 -13.01 -8.43
CA TYR A 90 -9.88 -12.11 -8.15
C TYR A 90 -9.62 -10.73 -8.77
N SER A 91 -10.69 -9.95 -8.96
CA SER A 91 -10.57 -8.58 -9.50
C SER A 91 -9.89 -7.64 -8.51
N LEU A 92 -9.07 -6.74 -9.04
CA LEU A 92 -8.54 -5.59 -8.30
C LEU A 92 -9.31 -4.34 -8.68
N PHE A 93 -9.38 -3.38 -7.77
CA PHE A 93 -9.90 -2.05 -8.04
C PHE A 93 -8.79 -1.03 -7.81
N VAL A 94 -8.52 -0.21 -8.82
CA VAL A 94 -7.49 0.83 -8.79
C VAL A 94 -8.11 2.22 -8.85
N GLN A 95 -7.62 3.12 -7.99
CA GLN A 95 -7.89 4.54 -8.04
C GLN A 95 -6.56 5.30 -8.15
N SER A 96 -6.33 6.00 -9.25
CA SER A 96 -5.12 6.82 -9.45
C SER A 96 -5.37 8.24 -8.94
N VAL A 97 -4.80 8.59 -7.78
CA VAL A 97 -4.95 9.90 -7.14
C VAL A 97 -3.65 10.68 -7.32
N GLY A 98 -3.75 11.96 -7.71
CA GLY A 98 -2.59 12.82 -7.84
C GLY A 98 -2.61 14.00 -6.89
N GLY A 99 -1.44 14.62 -6.73
CA GLY A 99 -1.29 15.92 -6.09
C GLY A 99 -1.87 17.08 -6.94
N GLU A 100 -1.45 18.30 -6.62
CA GLU A 100 -1.99 19.49 -7.30
C GLU A 100 -1.72 19.45 -8.80
N GLY A 101 -2.74 19.74 -9.62
CA GLY A 101 -2.63 19.71 -11.09
C GLY A 101 -2.80 18.32 -11.71
N CYS A 102 -2.93 17.26 -10.91
CA CYS A 102 -3.19 15.90 -11.37
C CYS A 102 -4.57 15.40 -10.89
N PRO A 103 -5.64 15.60 -11.66
CA PRO A 103 -6.96 15.14 -11.25
C PRO A 103 -6.99 13.62 -11.06
N PRO A 104 -7.78 13.10 -10.10
CA PRO A 104 -7.88 11.66 -9.90
C PRO A 104 -8.52 10.96 -11.10
N SER A 105 -8.12 9.72 -11.36
CA SER A 105 -8.82 8.85 -12.29
C SER A 105 -10.15 8.37 -11.70
N GLN A 106 -11.03 7.87 -12.57
CA GLN A 106 -12.13 7.03 -12.12
C GLN A 106 -11.59 5.73 -11.50
N ASN A 107 -12.39 5.11 -10.64
CA ASN A 107 -12.09 3.76 -10.15
C ASN A 107 -12.20 2.78 -11.30
N ILE A 108 -11.16 1.99 -11.53
CA ILE A 108 -11.09 1.00 -12.61
C ILE A 108 -10.99 -0.40 -12.01
N GLU A 109 -11.77 -1.33 -12.54
CA GLU A 109 -11.62 -2.76 -12.25
C GLU A 109 -10.55 -3.38 -13.16
N ILE A 110 -9.60 -4.10 -12.56
CA ILE A 110 -8.62 -4.93 -13.24
C ILE A 110 -9.02 -6.39 -13.03
N LYS A 111 -9.64 -7.00 -14.04
CA LYS A 111 -10.04 -8.41 -13.99
C LYS A 111 -8.84 -9.34 -13.76
N PRO A 112 -9.04 -10.56 -13.21
CA PRO A 112 -8.00 -11.57 -13.09
C PRO A 112 -7.21 -11.75 -14.40
N GLY A 113 -5.89 -11.78 -14.31
CA GLY A 113 -4.99 -11.93 -15.46
C GLY A 113 -4.90 -10.70 -16.37
N SER A 114 -5.66 -9.63 -16.13
CA SER A 114 -5.61 -8.40 -16.94
C SER A 114 -4.55 -7.42 -16.44
N THR A 115 -4.31 -6.40 -17.25
CA THR A 115 -3.36 -5.32 -16.95
C THR A 115 -4.08 -3.98 -17.06
N TYR A 116 -3.84 -3.10 -16.10
CA TYR A 116 -4.18 -1.68 -16.16
C TYR A 116 -2.96 -0.86 -16.56
N GLU A 117 -3.17 0.18 -17.37
CA GLU A 117 -2.12 1.09 -17.82
C GLU A 117 -2.63 2.52 -17.81
N GLU A 118 -1.81 3.44 -17.32
CA GLU A 118 -1.98 4.88 -17.55
C GLU A 118 -0.64 5.52 -17.94
N LYS A 119 -0.70 6.64 -18.66
CA LYS A 119 0.51 7.43 -18.92
C LYS A 119 1.05 7.99 -17.60
N LEU A 120 2.37 8.04 -17.45
CA LEU A 120 2.98 8.78 -16.35
C LEU A 120 2.51 10.24 -16.39
N ARG A 121 2.10 10.75 -15.23
CA ARG A 121 1.63 12.13 -15.06
C ARG A 121 2.62 12.92 -14.23
N GLU A 122 2.78 14.19 -14.57
CA GLU A 122 3.55 15.15 -13.78
C GLU A 122 2.57 16.09 -13.08
N CYS A 123 2.77 16.25 -11.77
CA CYS A 123 1.94 17.10 -10.93
C CYS A 123 2.69 18.37 -10.57
N LYS A 124 1.96 19.46 -10.33
CA LYS A 124 2.56 20.73 -9.87
C LYS A 124 3.22 20.58 -8.50
N SER A 125 2.65 19.73 -7.66
CA SER A 125 3.18 19.35 -6.35
C SER A 125 2.79 17.91 -6.02
N GLY A 126 3.63 17.24 -5.23
CA GLY A 126 3.45 15.83 -4.86
C GLY A 126 3.68 14.86 -6.02
N GLY A 127 3.13 13.65 -5.88
CA GLY A 127 3.20 12.58 -6.87
C GLY A 127 1.83 12.03 -7.22
N ILE A 128 1.83 10.83 -7.77
CA ILE A 128 0.66 9.99 -8.03
C ILE A 128 0.71 8.78 -7.10
N SER A 129 -0.43 8.44 -6.51
CA SER A 129 -0.64 7.20 -5.76
C SER A 129 -1.76 6.41 -6.41
N LEU A 130 -1.43 5.21 -6.91
CA LEU A 130 -2.41 4.24 -7.36
C LEU A 130 -2.80 3.36 -6.18
N LYS A 131 -3.98 3.62 -5.63
CA LYS A 131 -4.58 2.88 -4.53
C LYS A 131 -5.24 1.62 -5.06
N VAL A 132 -4.72 0.45 -4.70
CA VAL A 132 -5.19 -0.86 -5.20
C VAL A 132 -5.86 -1.64 -4.07
N SER A 133 -7.07 -2.17 -4.31
CA SER A 133 -7.90 -2.85 -3.32
C SER A 133 -8.66 -4.05 -3.91
N LYS A 134 -9.27 -4.88 -3.04
CA LYS A 134 -10.18 -5.99 -3.43
C LYS A 134 -11.63 -5.55 -3.69
N SER A 135 -11.99 -4.33 -3.32
CA SER A 135 -13.36 -3.81 -3.42
C SER A 135 -13.37 -2.36 -3.92
N MET A 136 -14.51 -1.93 -4.46
CA MET A 136 -14.72 -0.51 -4.71
C MET A 136 -14.77 0.25 -3.38
N GLY A 137 -13.78 1.12 -3.11
CA GLY A 137 -13.78 1.89 -1.85
C GLY A 137 -12.42 2.37 -1.34
N ALA A 138 -11.32 2.04 -2.03
CA ALA A 138 -9.98 2.55 -1.75
C ALA A 138 -9.41 2.27 -0.35
N HIS A 139 -10.02 1.38 0.46
CA HIS A 139 -9.45 0.85 1.69
C HIS A 139 -9.98 -0.55 2.02
N PRO A 140 -9.17 -1.46 2.60
CA PRO A 140 -7.71 -1.34 2.75
C PRO A 140 -7.01 -1.36 1.37
N VAL A 141 -5.89 -0.64 1.24
CA VAL A 141 -5.16 -0.51 -0.03
C VAL A 141 -3.67 -0.72 0.11
N VAL A 142 -3.10 -1.32 -0.94
CA VAL A 142 -1.68 -1.19 -1.27
C VAL A 142 -1.55 -0.01 -2.24
N GLN A 143 -0.52 0.81 -2.03
CA GLN A 143 -0.28 1.99 -2.86
C GLN A 143 0.97 1.77 -3.73
N VAL A 144 0.81 1.98 -5.04
CA VAL A 144 1.91 2.10 -6.00
C VAL A 144 2.11 3.60 -6.21
N GLU A 145 3.19 4.14 -5.68
CA GLU A 145 3.42 5.60 -5.64
C GLU A 145 4.55 5.98 -6.59
N TYR A 146 4.42 7.14 -7.24
CA TYR A 146 5.48 7.69 -8.06
C TYR A 146 5.45 9.22 -8.17
N THR A 147 6.61 9.79 -8.42
CA THR A 147 6.78 11.18 -8.81
C THR A 147 7.63 11.24 -10.07
N HIS A 148 7.08 11.81 -11.13
CA HIS A 148 7.75 11.95 -12.42
C HIS A 148 8.08 13.42 -12.67
N PHE A 149 9.36 13.70 -12.88
CA PHE A 149 9.87 15.03 -13.20
C PHE A 149 10.27 15.07 -14.68
N THR A 150 9.70 16.00 -15.44
CA THR A 150 9.96 16.11 -16.90
C THR A 150 10.82 17.30 -17.31
N ASP A 151 11.47 17.98 -16.35
CA ASP A 151 12.44 19.03 -16.65
C ASP A 151 13.51 18.49 -17.62
N PRO A 152 13.77 19.17 -18.76
CA PRO A 152 14.82 18.79 -19.70
C PRO A 152 16.19 18.54 -19.08
N LYS A 153 16.47 19.11 -17.91
CA LYS A 153 17.73 18.92 -17.17
C LYS A 153 17.67 17.79 -16.14
N ASN A 154 16.47 17.36 -15.73
CA ASN A 154 16.24 16.41 -14.64
C ASN A 154 15.08 15.46 -14.98
N LEU A 155 15.29 14.59 -15.96
CA LEU A 155 14.39 13.49 -16.30
C LEU A 155 14.49 12.38 -15.25
N TRP A 156 13.67 12.47 -14.20
CA TRP A 156 13.75 11.58 -13.04
C TRP A 156 12.39 10.99 -12.67
N LEU A 157 12.42 9.72 -12.27
CA LEU A 157 11.28 8.98 -11.77
C LEU A 157 11.62 8.43 -10.39
N SER A 158 10.88 8.88 -9.38
CA SER A 158 10.91 8.32 -8.02
C SER A 158 9.69 7.44 -7.83
N TYR A 159 9.82 6.31 -7.14
CA TYR A 159 8.69 5.39 -6.93
C TYR A 159 8.87 4.51 -5.72
N ASP A 160 7.76 4.05 -5.14
CA ASP A 160 7.76 3.11 -4.02
C ASP A 160 6.47 2.29 -3.96
N LEU A 161 6.52 1.22 -3.16
CA LEU A 161 5.42 0.31 -2.90
C LEU A 161 5.06 0.37 -1.42
N SER A 162 3.84 0.77 -1.08
CA SER A 162 3.43 1.07 0.28
C SER A 162 2.26 0.21 0.75
N LEU A 163 2.43 -0.40 1.93
CA LEU A 163 1.43 -1.25 2.60
C LEU A 163 0.83 -0.55 3.83
N ILE A 164 1.25 0.67 4.16
CA ILE A 164 0.86 1.38 5.39
C ILE A 164 -0.67 1.41 5.58
N ASP A 165 -1.42 1.62 4.50
CA ASP A 165 -2.88 1.80 4.51
C ASP A 165 -3.69 0.48 4.58
N CYS A 166 -3.02 -0.67 4.63
CA CYS A 166 -3.64 -2.00 4.76
C CYS A 166 -3.10 -2.82 5.93
N LEU A 167 -2.08 -2.33 6.63
CA LEU A 167 -1.51 -3.00 7.80
C LEU A 167 -2.41 -2.88 9.03
N LYS A 168 -2.59 -4.00 9.74
CA LYS A 168 -3.37 -4.10 10.98
C LYS A 168 -2.47 -4.30 12.20
N GLY A 169 -3.03 -4.05 13.37
CA GLY A 169 -2.37 -4.30 14.67
C GLY A 169 -1.43 -3.17 15.11
N GLY A 170 -1.45 -2.03 14.42
CA GLY A 170 -0.65 -0.85 14.73
C GLY A 170 -1.30 0.10 15.75
N GLN A 171 -0.51 1.01 16.30
CA GLN A 171 -0.97 2.09 17.17
C GLN A 171 -0.40 3.44 16.71
N GLY A 172 -1.28 4.40 16.42
CA GLY A 172 -0.88 5.74 15.98
C GLY A 172 -0.16 5.71 14.63
N ASP A 173 1.06 6.24 14.59
CA ASP A 173 1.90 6.32 13.38
C ASP A 173 2.71 5.03 13.09
N PHE A 174 2.60 4.04 13.98
CA PHE A 174 3.19 2.72 13.82
C PHE A 174 2.11 1.75 13.32
N PRO A 175 1.91 1.60 12.01
CA PRO A 175 1.13 0.49 11.47
C PRO A 175 1.70 -0.84 11.99
N GLY A 176 0.84 -1.85 12.15
CA GLY A 176 1.29 -3.13 12.67
C GLY A 176 1.94 -3.99 11.60
N GLU A 177 2.22 -5.25 11.94
CA GLU A 177 2.91 -6.20 11.05
C GLU A 177 1.94 -7.16 10.33
N ASP A 178 0.64 -7.00 10.53
CA ASP A 178 -0.37 -7.85 9.90
C ASP A 178 -0.79 -7.29 8.54
N ALA A 179 -0.25 -7.88 7.48
CA ALA A 179 -0.53 -7.55 6.09
C ALA A 179 -1.63 -8.42 5.45
N ALA A 180 -2.44 -9.16 6.23
CA ALA A 180 -3.47 -10.05 5.68
C ALA A 180 -4.52 -9.33 4.80
N ASP A 181 -4.73 -8.04 5.04
CA ASP A 181 -5.66 -7.18 4.27
C ASP A 181 -4.97 -6.46 3.10
N CYS A 182 -3.65 -6.56 2.98
CA CYS A 182 -2.90 -5.98 1.88
C CYS A 182 -3.10 -6.80 0.61
N VAL A 183 -3.90 -6.27 -0.31
CA VAL A 183 -4.25 -6.97 -1.54
C VAL A 183 -3.00 -7.42 -2.32
N GLY A 184 -3.02 -8.68 -2.75
CA GLY A 184 -1.94 -9.31 -3.51
C GLY A 184 -0.77 -9.80 -2.65
N HIS A 185 -0.61 -9.30 -1.42
CA HIS A 185 0.48 -9.71 -0.52
C HIS A 185 0.41 -11.18 -0.14
N GLU A 186 -0.77 -11.82 -0.15
CA GLU A 186 -0.92 -13.24 0.15
C GLU A 186 -0.16 -14.17 -0.84
N SER A 187 0.19 -13.65 -2.01
CA SER A 187 0.94 -14.39 -3.03
C SER A 187 2.13 -13.60 -3.58
N GLY A 188 2.48 -12.51 -2.91
CA GLY A 188 3.64 -11.70 -3.20
C GLY A 188 3.36 -10.52 -4.13
N LEU A 189 4.21 -9.51 -3.98
CA LEU A 189 4.15 -8.24 -4.70
C LEU A 189 5.52 -7.99 -5.33
N GLN A 190 5.53 -7.35 -6.51
CA GLN A 190 6.74 -6.75 -7.03
C GLN A 190 6.45 -5.45 -7.76
N MET A 191 7.44 -4.56 -7.77
CA MET A 191 7.38 -3.28 -8.45
C MET A 191 8.77 -2.87 -8.91
N GLY A 192 8.87 -2.22 -10.06
CA GLY A 192 10.14 -1.77 -10.59
C GLY A 192 9.99 -0.84 -11.78
N SER A 193 11.13 -0.33 -12.22
CA SER A 193 11.26 0.51 -13.42
C SER A 193 12.17 -0.16 -14.44
N GLY A 194 12.62 0.59 -15.44
CA GLY A 194 13.40 0.08 -16.56
C GLY A 194 14.74 -0.55 -16.16
N PRO A 195 15.48 -1.12 -17.14
CA PRO A 195 16.71 -1.86 -16.88
C PRO A 195 17.72 -1.08 -16.01
N GLY A 196 18.25 -1.74 -14.98
CA GLY A 196 19.24 -1.15 -14.08
C GLY A 196 18.65 -0.32 -12.93
N CYS A 197 17.33 -0.13 -12.87
CA CYS A 197 16.66 0.57 -11.79
C CYS A 197 16.19 -0.38 -10.68
N PRO A 198 15.98 0.12 -9.45
CA PRO A 198 15.52 -0.70 -8.33
C PRO A 198 14.26 -1.53 -8.61
N VAL A 199 14.27 -2.78 -8.16
CA VAL A 199 13.13 -3.68 -8.14
C VAL A 199 12.84 -4.02 -6.68
N PHE A 200 11.61 -3.75 -6.29
CA PHE A 200 11.04 -4.10 -5.00
C PHE A 200 10.26 -5.38 -5.14
N SER A 201 10.41 -6.27 -4.17
CA SER A 201 9.80 -7.59 -4.20
C SER A 201 9.51 -8.06 -2.78
N CYS A 202 8.31 -8.56 -2.56
CA CYS A 202 7.85 -9.11 -1.30
C CYS A 202 7.23 -10.47 -1.55
N LEU A 203 7.76 -11.55 -0.97
CA LEU A 203 7.15 -12.87 -1.10
C LEU A 203 5.82 -12.92 -0.33
N GLY A 204 5.00 -13.93 -0.69
CA GLY A 204 3.67 -14.09 -0.12
C GLY A 204 3.69 -14.24 1.40
N GLY A 205 3.00 -13.35 2.12
CA GLY A 205 2.89 -13.40 3.58
C GLY A 205 4.15 -13.01 4.35
N GLU A 206 5.22 -12.58 3.68
CA GLU A 206 6.47 -12.17 4.35
C GLU A 206 6.46 -10.70 4.77
N ILE A 207 7.19 -10.39 5.84
CA ILE A 207 7.51 -9.01 6.21
C ILE A 207 8.69 -8.55 5.37
N CYS A 208 8.49 -7.51 4.57
CA CYS A 208 9.44 -7.04 3.56
C CYS A 208 9.70 -5.52 3.68
N ASN A 209 9.84 -5.04 4.92
CA ASN A 209 10.02 -3.63 5.27
C ASN A 209 11.28 -2.98 4.67
N ALA A 210 12.23 -3.76 4.17
CA ALA A 210 13.39 -3.24 3.46
C ALA A 210 13.10 -2.85 2.00
N THR A 211 12.00 -3.33 1.41
CA THR A 211 11.65 -3.11 -0.01
C THR A 211 10.28 -2.51 -0.21
N THR A 212 9.48 -2.39 0.84
CA THR A 212 8.16 -1.74 0.80
C THR A 212 7.96 -0.90 2.05
N TYR A 213 7.13 0.13 1.98
CA TYR A 213 6.78 0.92 3.16
C TYR A 213 5.85 0.14 4.08
N TRP A 214 6.36 -0.19 5.25
CA TRP A 214 5.61 -0.78 6.37
C TRP A 214 5.38 0.21 7.50
N THR A 215 5.98 1.39 7.48
CA THR A 215 5.86 2.40 8.54
C THR A 215 5.89 3.78 7.91
N LYS A 216 5.11 4.72 8.44
CA LYS A 216 5.08 6.09 7.94
C LYS A 216 6.48 6.69 7.92
N GLU A 217 6.82 7.30 6.78
CA GLU A 217 8.08 8.01 6.56
C GLU A 217 9.33 7.16 6.88
N PHE A 218 9.19 5.83 6.83
CA PHE A 218 10.20 4.88 7.26
C PHE A 218 10.77 5.18 8.65
N ASN A 219 9.96 5.76 9.54
CA ASN A 219 10.38 6.27 10.85
C ASN A 219 11.62 7.20 10.78
N TYR A 220 11.71 7.99 9.70
CA TYR A 220 12.81 8.90 9.40
C TYR A 220 14.20 8.24 9.32
N GLN A 221 14.24 6.92 9.14
CA GLN A 221 15.49 6.18 9.03
C GLN A 221 16.09 6.36 7.63
N PRO A 222 17.42 6.25 7.48
CA PRO A 222 18.04 6.18 6.17
C PRO A 222 17.59 4.92 5.42
N ASN A 223 17.71 4.93 4.09
CA ASN A 223 17.39 3.79 3.22
C ASN A 223 15.91 3.43 3.16
N ALA A 224 15.05 4.45 3.18
CA ALA A 224 13.65 4.27 2.85
C ALA A 224 13.50 3.54 1.49
N PRO A 225 12.48 2.68 1.33
CA PRO A 225 12.30 1.82 0.15
C PRO A 225 11.77 2.62 -1.06
N VAL A 226 12.53 3.62 -1.48
CA VAL A 226 12.24 4.52 -2.60
C VAL A 226 13.22 4.26 -3.72
N GLY A 227 12.67 3.94 -4.88
CA GLY A 227 13.39 3.68 -6.11
C GLY A 227 13.58 4.97 -6.88
N GLY A 228 14.74 5.10 -7.52
CA GLY A 228 15.06 6.21 -8.40
C GLY A 228 15.52 5.69 -9.75
N CYS A 229 15.00 6.27 -10.82
CA CYS A 229 15.32 5.85 -12.18
C CYS A 229 15.33 7.05 -13.13
N SER A 230 16.25 7.07 -14.09
CA SER A 230 16.21 8.04 -15.17
C SER A 230 15.03 7.74 -16.12
N SER A 231 14.28 8.76 -16.50
CA SER A 231 13.21 8.70 -17.52
C SER A 231 13.85 8.60 -18.93
N PRO A 232 13.22 7.97 -19.96
CA PRO A 232 11.80 7.69 -20.17
C PRO A 232 11.30 6.32 -19.72
N ASN A 233 11.91 5.71 -18.71
CA ASN A 233 11.38 4.48 -18.14
C ASN A 233 9.97 4.68 -17.55
N GLY A 234 9.15 3.64 -17.59
CA GLY A 234 7.88 3.59 -16.86
C GLY A 234 8.02 2.85 -15.55
N ILE A 235 6.88 2.52 -14.95
CA ILE A 235 6.79 1.70 -13.73
C ILE A 235 5.88 0.51 -14.04
N ALA A 236 6.27 -0.67 -13.59
CA ALA A 236 5.39 -1.82 -13.56
C ALA A 236 5.30 -2.37 -12.14
N ALA A 237 4.08 -2.68 -11.71
CA ALA A 237 3.80 -3.41 -10.49
C ALA A 237 2.97 -4.66 -10.81
N GLU A 238 3.17 -5.73 -10.06
CA GLU A 238 2.41 -6.97 -10.18
C GLU A 238 1.93 -7.43 -8.81
N PHE A 239 0.63 -7.71 -8.74
CA PHE A 239 -0.07 -8.22 -7.56
C PHE A 239 -0.26 -9.74 -7.68
N CYS A 240 -0.10 -10.46 -6.58
CA CYS A 240 -0.03 -11.92 -6.55
C CYS A 240 1.06 -12.49 -7.46
N ALA A 241 2.23 -11.84 -7.50
CA ALA A 241 3.32 -12.12 -8.44
C ALA A 241 3.86 -13.56 -8.32
N GLY A 242 3.81 -14.17 -7.14
CA GLY A 242 4.25 -15.54 -6.91
C GLY A 242 3.35 -16.62 -7.55
N LEU A 243 2.18 -16.24 -8.09
CA LEU A 243 1.33 -17.15 -8.86
C LEU A 243 1.76 -17.27 -10.33
N ASN A 244 2.60 -16.35 -10.81
CA ASN A 244 3.02 -16.25 -12.20
C ASN A 244 4.51 -16.62 -12.30
N LYS A 245 4.78 -17.93 -12.42
CA LYS A 245 6.13 -18.51 -12.51
C LYS A 245 6.48 -18.88 -13.94
#